data_AF-A0A4D4K350-F1
#
_entry.id   AF-A0A4D4K350-F1
#
_cell.length_a   1.000
_cell.length_b   1.000
_cell.length_c   1.000
_cell.angle_alpha   90.00
_cell.angle_beta   90.00
_cell.angle_gamma   90.00
#
_symmetry.space_group_name_H-M   'P 1'
#
loop_
_entity.id
_entity.type
_entity.pdbx_description
1 polymer ?
#
loop_
_entity_poly.entity_id
_entity_poly.type
_entity_poly.pdbx_seq_one_letter_code
_entity_poly.pdbx_strand_id
1 'polypeptide(L)' 'MTAAEHTPEQTTDPFSDQAWRAAIEHAAGCPACRTPGTECQTGERLLHAYEVATRQARSAEAM' A
#
# COMPACT_ATOMS: atom_id res chain seq x y z
N MET A 1 1.25 26.97 -2.10
CA MET A 1 0.34 25.84 -2.33
C MET A 1 1.21 24.64 -2.63
N THR A 2 1.23 23.69 -1.70
CA THR A 2 2.18 22.57 -1.61
C THR A 2 2.14 21.68 -2.84
N ALA A 3 3.17 21.81 -3.69
CA ALA A 3 3.54 20.76 -4.62
C ALA A 3 4.25 19.70 -3.78
N ALA A 4 3.63 18.53 -3.61
CA ALA A 4 4.35 17.34 -3.19
C ALA A 4 5.38 17.07 -4.29
N GLU A 5 6.63 17.40 -4.01
CA GLU A 5 7.76 17.13 -4.89
C GLU A 5 7.92 15.61 -4.95
N HIS A 6 7.41 15.03 -6.04
CA HIS A 6 7.65 13.65 -6.39
C HIS A 6 9.11 13.52 -6.85
N THR A 7 10.00 13.15 -5.94
CA THR A 7 11.37 12.70 -6.27
C THR A 7 11.37 11.18 -6.44
N PRO A 8 11.83 10.63 -7.58
CA PRO A 8 11.80 9.20 -7.90
C PRO A 8 12.97 8.42 -7.25
N GLU A 9 13.20 8.66 -5.96
CA GLU A 9 14.08 7.86 -5.10
C GLU A 9 13.38 7.59 -3.77
N GLN A 10 12.04 7.40 -3.80
CA GLN A 10 11.39 6.73 -2.68
C GLN A 10 12.04 5.34 -2.61
N THR A 11 12.83 5.10 -1.57
CA THR A 11 13.30 3.77 -1.20
C THR A 11 12.08 3.01 -0.72
N THR A 12 11.16 2.72 -1.63
CA THR A 12 10.06 1.82 -1.35
C THR A 12 10.71 0.46 -1.21
N ASP A 13 10.79 0.00 0.04
CA ASP A 13 11.29 -1.32 0.34
C ASP A 13 10.56 -2.34 -0.58
N PRO A 14 11.28 -3.29 -1.21
CA PRO A 14 10.69 -4.23 -2.15
C PRO A 14 9.54 -5.06 -1.56
N PHE A 15 9.50 -5.24 -0.23
CA PHE A 15 8.37 -5.84 0.47
C PHE A 15 7.14 -4.92 0.49
N SER A 16 7.34 -3.61 0.68
CA SER A 16 6.24 -2.63 0.61
C SER A 16 5.67 -2.53 -0.81
N ASP A 17 6.53 -2.53 -1.83
CA ASP A 17 6.12 -2.54 -3.24
C ASP A 17 5.33 -3.81 -3.59
N GLN A 18 5.78 -4.97 -3.11
CA GLN A 18 5.10 -6.25 -3.31
C GLN A 18 3.75 -6.32 -2.57
N ALA A 19 3.67 -5.82 -1.34
CA ALA A 19 2.42 -5.74 -0.59
C ALA A 19 1.40 -4.82 -1.27
N TRP A 20 1.86 -3.66 -1.76
CA TRP A 20 1.02 -2.75 -2.54
C TRP A 20 0.51 -3.41 -3.81
N ARG A 21 1.39 -4.04 -4.58
CA ARG A 21 1.01 -4.73 -5.80
C ARG A 21 -0.04 -5.83 -5.56
N ALA A 22 0.14 -6.63 -4.51
CA ALA A 22 -0.83 -7.66 -4.14
C ALA A 22 -2.20 -7.07 -3.78
N ALA A 23 -2.25 -5.92 -3.09
CA ALA A 23 -3.50 -5.22 -2.80
C ALA A 23 -4.23 -4.77 -4.08
N ILE A 24 -3.50 -4.22 -5.05
CA ILE A 24 -4.07 -3.78 -6.33
C ILE A 24 -4.55 -4.96 -7.17
N GLU A 25 -3.75 -6.02 -7.28
CA GLU A 25 -4.13 -7.24 -7.98
C GLU A 25 -5.39 -7.88 -7.37
N HIS A 26 -5.50 -7.89 -6.04
CA HIS A 26 -6.69 -8.36 -5.34
C HIS A 26 -7.91 -7.49 -5.63
N ALA A 27 -7.79 -6.17 -5.55
CA ALA A 27 -8.89 -5.25 -5.80
C ALA A 27 -9.42 -5.35 -7.24
N ALA A 28 -8.54 -5.62 -8.21
CA ALA A 28 -8.93 -5.85 -9.60
C ALA A 28 -9.77 -7.13 -9.78
N GLY A 29 -9.45 -8.20 -9.02
CA GLY A 29 -10.15 -9.49 -9.08
C GLY A 29 -11.42 -9.56 -8.21
N CYS A 30 -11.41 -8.90 -7.06
CA CYS A 30 -12.42 -9.09 -6.02
C CYS A 30 -13.69 -8.25 -6.28
N PRO A 31 -14.88 -8.86 -6.41
CA PRO A 31 -16.14 -8.12 -6.56
C PRO A 31 -16.45 -7.25 -5.33
N ALA A 32 -16.15 -7.75 -4.13
CA ALA A 32 -16.37 -7.02 -2.88
C ALA A 32 -15.57 -5.69 -2.85
N CYS A 33 -14.29 -5.72 -3.25
CA CYS A 33 -13.48 -4.51 -3.35
C CYS A 33 -13.97 -3.53 -4.43
N ARG A 34 -14.69 -4.02 -5.44
CA ARG A 34 -15.28 -3.19 -6.50
C ARG A 34 -16.65 -2.63 -6.14
N THR A 35 -17.28 -3.12 -5.08
CA THR A 35 -18.59 -2.64 -4.61
C THR A 35 -18.40 -1.64 -3.48
N PRO A 36 -18.74 -0.35 -3.68
CA PRO A 36 -18.69 0.65 -2.61
C PRO A 36 -19.52 0.22 -1.41
N GLY A 37 -18.98 0.40 -0.20
CA GLY A 37 -19.66 0.02 1.05
C GLY A 37 -19.62 -1.47 1.38
N THR A 38 -18.91 -2.29 0.60
CA THR A 38 -18.64 -3.69 0.95
C THR A 38 -17.23 -3.80 1.51
N GLU A 39 -17.13 -4.33 2.73
CA GLU A 39 -15.84 -4.57 3.39
C GLU A 39 -15.24 -5.89 2.85
N CYS A 40 -13.96 -5.86 2.49
CA CYS A 40 -13.25 -7.05 2.06
C CYS A 40 -12.09 -7.32 3.02
N GLN A 41 -12.27 -8.28 3.92
CA GLN A 41 -11.26 -8.63 4.92
C GLN A 41 -9.90 -9.00 4.31
N THR A 42 -9.88 -9.57 3.11
CA THR A 42 -8.63 -9.86 2.40
C THR A 42 -7.95 -8.58 1.90
N GLY A 43 -8.72 -7.67 1.28
CA GLY A 43 -8.23 -6.35 0.87
C GLY A 43 -7.70 -5.54 2.05
N GLU A 44 -8.43 -5.52 3.17
CA GLU A 44 -8.00 -4.83 4.39
C GLU A 44 -6.70 -5.39 4.94
N ARG A 45 -6.54 -6.72 4.95
CA ARG A 45 -5.28 -7.35 5.39
C ARG A 45 -4.10 -6.98 4.49
N LEU A 46 -4.33 -6.91 3.17
CA LEU A 46 -3.29 -6.52 2.20
C LEU A 46 -2.89 -5.04 2.36
N LEU A 47 -3.88 -4.16 2.56
CA LEU A 47 -3.63 -2.74 2.83
C LEU A 47 -2.88 -2.54 4.14
N HIS A 48 -3.29 -3.22 5.21
CA HIS A 48 -2.61 -3.17 6.49
C HIS A 48 -1.15 -3.67 6.40
N ALA A 49 -0.89 -4.73 5.63
CA ALA A 49 0.47 -5.22 5.39
C ALA A 49 1.35 -4.17 4.69
N TYR A 50 0.81 -3.49 3.68
CA TYR A 50 1.49 -2.38 3.00
C TYR A 50 1.75 -1.20 3.95
N GLU A 51 0.77 -0.80 4.76
CA GLU A 51 0.91 0.30 5.72
C GLU A 51 2.01 0.01 6.76
N VAL A 52 2.05 -1.22 7.27
CA VAL A 52 3.10 -1.66 8.20
C VAL A 52 4.46 -1.67 7.51
N ALA A 53 4.57 -2.19 6.29
CA ALA A 53 5.81 -2.18 5.51
C ALA A 53 6.32 -0.75 5.25
N THR A 54 5.42 0.14 4.83
CA THR A 54 5.74 1.55 4.57
C THR A 54 6.14 2.29 5.84
N ARG A 55 5.48 2.01 6.97
CA ARG A 55 5.85 2.58 8.27
C ARG A 55 7.25 2.13 8.69
N GLN A 56 7.56 0.84 8.52
CA GLN A 56 8.86 0.29 8.86
C GLN A 56 9.97 0.88 7.99
N ALA A 57 9.77 0.98 6.67
CA ALA A 57 10.70 1.62 5.75
C ALA A 57 11.00 3.06 6.19
N ARG A 58 9.97 3.87 6.45
CA ARG A 58 10.12 5.26 6.92
C ARG A 58 10.81 5.38 8.27
N SER A 59 10.57 4.45 9.19
CA SER A 59 11.28 4.44 10.47
C SER A 59 12.74 4.03 10.36
N ALA A 60 13.09 3.20 9.37
CA ALA A 60 14.47 2.83 9.09
C ALA A 60 15.23 3.95 8.37
N GLU A 61 14.56 4.73 7.53
CA GLU A 61 15.13 5.91 6.85
C GLU A 61 15.35 7.10 7.80
N ALA A 62 14.67 7.13 8.95
CA ALA A 62 14.75 8.23 9.93
C ALA A 62 15.82 8.02 11.03
N MET A 63 16.57 6.91 10.99
CA MET A 63 17.70 6.61 11.87
C MET A 63 19.03 6.85 11.17
#